data_AF-A0A1V9ZUZ2-F1
#
_entry.id   AF-A0A1V9ZUZ2-F1
#
_cell.length_a   1.000
_cell.length_b   1.000
_cell.length_c   1.000
_cell.angle_alpha   90.00
_cell.angle_beta   90.00
_cell.angle_gamma   90.00
#
_symmetry.space_group_name_H-M   'P 1'
#
loop_
_entity.id
_entity.type
_entity.pdbx_description
1 polymer ?
#
loop_
_entity_poly.entity_id
_entity_poly.type
_entity_poly.pdbx_seq_one_letter_code
_entity_poly.pdbx_strand_id
1 'polypeptide(L)'
;MKLLYLATVFAAAQAQVPTNLCTGDILTAYNKCATFLVPGGQTAATYFMGTNEGHFSMCYGDWPECTDIQRLGVTPAADCYVKIPRVAYDNLKTIFRPCENPMPPRYVDKQLCTANHLILSEYNGQLYTDVVRNNDNEKLVYNTTYQTITVKSNGQCLQAVPNPNPPYGYNAMATVPCDIKLPDQKWTLSNNRVQMAEKATNACLQTDPF
;
A
#
# COMPACT_ATOMS: atom_id res chain seq x y z
N MET A 1 -43.52 -28.29 32.24
CA MET A 1 -42.32 -27.48 31.91
C MET A 1 -41.14 -28.41 31.71
N LYS A 2 -40.66 -28.57 30.46
CA LYS A 2 -39.42 -29.30 30.14
C LYS A 2 -38.34 -28.27 29.85
N LEU A 3 -37.30 -28.20 30.69
CA LEU A 3 -36.10 -27.42 30.40
C LEU A 3 -35.20 -28.25 29.47
N LEU A 4 -34.94 -27.74 28.27
CA LEU A 4 -33.91 -28.23 27.36
C LEU A 4 -32.64 -27.42 27.61
N TYR A 5 -31.58 -28.06 28.10
CA TYR A 5 -30.25 -27.48 28.19
C TYR A 5 -29.58 -27.56 26.82
N LEU A 6 -29.35 -26.40 26.19
CA LEU A 6 -28.50 -26.27 25.00
C LEU A 6 -27.04 -26.15 25.47
N ALA A 7 -26.29 -27.25 25.35
CA ALA A 7 -24.84 -27.21 25.46
C ALA A 7 -24.25 -26.71 24.13
N THR A 8 -23.72 -25.49 24.13
CA THR A 8 -22.95 -24.95 23.00
C THR A 8 -21.58 -25.62 22.96
N VAL A 9 -21.35 -26.43 21.93
CA VAL A 9 -20.04 -27.01 21.64
C VAL A 9 -19.15 -25.90 21.07
N PHE A 10 -18.18 -25.43 21.84
CA PHE A 10 -17.08 -24.61 21.33
C PHE A 10 -16.13 -25.53 20.54
N ALA A 11 -16.23 -25.52 19.22
CA ALA A 11 -15.19 -26.09 18.38
C ALA A 11 -13.96 -25.16 18.41
N ALA A 12 -12.92 -25.55 19.15
CA ALA A 12 -11.62 -24.92 19.05
C ALA A 12 -11.04 -25.25 17.67
N ALA A 13 -11.04 -24.28 16.75
CA ALA A 13 -10.34 -24.42 15.48
C ALA A 13 -8.83 -24.48 15.77
N GLN A 14 -8.25 -25.68 15.80
CA GLN A 14 -6.80 -25.84 15.75
C GLN A 14 -6.34 -25.50 14.33
N ALA A 15 -5.51 -24.46 14.19
CA ALA A 15 -4.87 -24.14 12.92
C ALA A 15 -4.02 -25.34 12.49
N GLN A 16 -4.43 -26.00 11.40
CA GLN A 16 -3.73 -27.16 10.86
C GLN A 16 -2.38 -26.70 10.28
N VAL A 17 -1.29 -27.26 10.79
CA VAL A 17 0.06 -26.96 10.30
C VAL A 17 0.19 -27.47 8.86
N PRO A 18 0.56 -26.62 7.88
CA PRO A 18 0.78 -27.05 6.51
C PRO A 18 1.90 -28.08 6.44
N THR A 19 1.74 -29.10 5.58
CA THR A 19 2.73 -30.16 5.39
C THR A 19 3.89 -29.75 4.47
N ASN A 20 3.72 -28.71 3.66
CA ASN A 20 4.70 -28.22 2.70
C ASN A 20 5.31 -26.88 3.15
N LEU A 21 6.24 -26.93 4.09
CA LEU A 21 6.96 -25.75 4.55
C LEU A 21 8.09 -25.38 3.58
N CYS A 22 8.32 -24.09 3.36
CA CYS A 22 9.44 -23.62 2.55
C CYS A 22 10.78 -24.04 3.18
N THR A 23 11.73 -24.43 2.33
CA THR A 23 13.09 -24.85 2.73
C THR A 23 14.13 -24.33 1.73
N GLY A 24 15.41 -24.56 2.01
CA GLY A 24 16.51 -24.28 1.09
C GLY A 24 16.64 -22.80 0.70
N ASP A 25 16.92 -22.54 -0.57
CA ASP A 25 17.20 -21.21 -1.10
C ASP A 25 16.01 -20.26 -0.97
N ILE A 26 14.78 -20.76 -1.14
CA ILE A 26 13.57 -19.95 -1.01
C ILE A 26 13.41 -19.45 0.42
N LEU A 27 13.51 -20.34 1.40
CA LEU A 27 13.38 -19.95 2.80
C LEU A 27 14.52 -18.99 3.21
N THR A 28 15.73 -19.23 2.70
CA THR A 28 16.89 -18.37 2.95
C THR A 28 16.67 -16.97 2.39
N ALA A 29 16.27 -16.86 1.12
CA ALA A 29 16.00 -15.58 0.47
C ALA A 29 14.84 -14.84 1.14
N TYR A 30 13.77 -15.56 1.50
CA TYR A 30 12.64 -14.99 2.24
C TYR A 30 13.07 -14.43 3.59
N ASN A 31 13.81 -15.21 4.40
CA ASN A 31 14.26 -14.76 5.71
C ASN A 31 15.19 -13.55 5.61
N LYS A 32 16.07 -13.51 4.60
CA LYS A 32 16.96 -12.37 4.33
C LYS A 32 16.16 -11.08 4.09
N CYS A 33 15.20 -11.14 3.17
CA CYS A 33 14.29 -10.03 2.90
C CYS A 33 13.46 -9.65 4.15
N ALA A 34 12.92 -10.63 4.86
CA ALA A 34 12.10 -10.38 6.04
C ALA A 34 12.86 -9.67 7.15
N THR A 35 14.11 -10.08 7.42
CA THR A 35 14.98 -9.41 8.39
C THR A 35 15.34 -7.98 7.98
N PHE A 36 15.53 -7.74 6.68
CA PHE A 36 15.77 -6.39 6.15
C PHE A 36 14.56 -5.47 6.37
N LEU A 37 13.36 -5.94 6.04
CA LEU A 37 12.13 -5.13 6.15
C LEU A 37 11.72 -4.88 7.60
N VAL A 38 11.87 -5.88 8.46
CA VAL A 38 11.41 -5.83 9.84
C VAL A 38 12.46 -6.49 10.74
N PRO A 39 13.46 -5.72 11.21
CA PRO A 39 14.46 -6.22 12.14
C PRO A 39 13.79 -6.79 13.40
N GLY A 40 13.91 -8.10 13.62
CA GLY A 40 13.40 -8.78 14.82
C GLY A 40 12.02 -9.44 14.70
N GLY A 41 11.36 -9.47 13.53
CA GLY A 41 10.10 -10.21 13.39
C GLY A 41 9.59 -10.41 11.96
N GLN A 42 8.95 -11.55 11.69
CA GLN A 42 8.50 -11.92 10.34
C GLN A 42 7.06 -11.50 9.98
N THR A 43 6.19 -11.16 10.96
CA THR A 43 4.74 -10.95 10.72
C THR A 43 4.44 -9.88 9.69
N ALA A 44 5.14 -8.76 9.77
CA ALA A 44 4.87 -7.61 8.91
C ALA A 44 5.63 -7.69 7.59
N ALA A 45 6.63 -8.58 7.50
CA ALA A 45 7.45 -8.70 6.31
C ALA A 45 6.65 -9.27 5.12
N THR A 46 5.86 -10.34 5.31
CA THR A 46 5.00 -10.89 4.23
C THR A 46 3.97 -9.87 3.76
N TYR A 47 3.39 -9.11 4.70
CA TYR A 47 2.50 -8.00 4.38
C TYR A 47 3.19 -6.98 3.47
N PHE A 48 4.34 -6.43 3.88
CA PHE A 48 5.06 -5.42 3.09
C PHE A 48 5.46 -5.96 1.71
N MET A 49 5.99 -7.19 1.63
CA MET A 49 6.34 -7.84 0.36
C MET A 49 5.15 -7.95 -0.60
N GLY A 50 3.95 -8.24 -0.08
CA GLY A 50 2.74 -8.37 -0.89
C GLY A 50 2.08 -7.04 -1.30
N THR A 51 2.48 -5.91 -0.70
CA THR A 51 1.95 -4.60 -1.09
C THR A 51 2.42 -4.16 -2.48
N ASN A 52 1.74 -3.17 -3.08
CA ASN A 52 2.22 -2.56 -4.33
C ASN A 52 3.58 -1.88 -4.14
N GLU A 53 3.76 -1.18 -3.02
CA GLU A 53 5.05 -0.58 -2.65
C GLU A 53 6.15 -1.63 -2.60
N GLY A 54 5.90 -2.76 -1.95
CA GLY A 54 6.90 -3.82 -1.84
C GLY A 54 7.21 -4.49 -3.17
N HIS A 55 6.18 -4.82 -3.94
CA HIS A 55 6.36 -5.35 -5.30
C HIS A 55 7.23 -4.43 -6.16
N PHE A 56 6.87 -3.14 -6.23
CA PHE A 56 7.63 -2.19 -7.04
C PHE A 56 9.04 -1.96 -6.49
N SER A 57 9.21 -1.84 -5.16
CA SER A 57 10.53 -1.66 -4.55
C SER A 57 11.46 -2.85 -4.83
N MET A 58 10.94 -4.08 -4.81
CA MET A 58 11.70 -5.27 -5.20
C MET A 58 12.01 -5.28 -6.70
N CYS A 59 11.03 -4.98 -7.56
CA CYS A 59 11.19 -5.03 -9.01
C CYS A 59 12.11 -3.93 -9.57
N TYR A 60 12.14 -2.76 -8.95
CA TYR A 60 13.11 -1.72 -9.31
C TYR A 60 14.48 -1.90 -8.63
N GLY A 61 14.61 -2.84 -7.68
CA GLY A 61 15.87 -3.09 -6.96
C GLY A 61 16.16 -2.11 -5.81
N ASP A 62 15.16 -1.35 -5.33
CA ASP A 62 15.30 -0.49 -4.15
C ASP A 62 15.52 -1.32 -2.86
N TRP A 63 15.02 -2.56 -2.85
CA TRP A 63 15.19 -3.53 -1.77
C TRP A 63 16.13 -4.66 -2.20
N PRO A 64 17.47 -4.43 -2.18
CA PRO A 64 18.43 -5.39 -2.72
C PRO A 64 18.35 -6.75 -2.03
N GLU A 65 18.12 -6.75 -0.71
CA GLU A 65 17.98 -7.97 0.10
C GLU A 65 16.74 -8.82 -0.24
N CYS A 66 15.81 -8.25 -1.00
CA CYS A 66 14.58 -8.91 -1.44
C CYS A 66 14.61 -9.36 -2.91
N THR A 67 15.70 -9.08 -3.64
CA THR A 67 15.82 -9.41 -5.07
C THR A 67 15.71 -10.92 -5.32
N ASP A 68 16.40 -11.73 -4.51
CA ASP A 68 16.39 -13.18 -4.67
C ASP A 68 15.02 -13.78 -4.41
N ILE A 69 14.32 -13.31 -3.37
CA ILE A 69 12.99 -13.82 -3.08
C ILE A 69 11.95 -13.35 -4.11
N GLN A 70 12.08 -12.14 -4.67
CA GLN A 70 11.23 -11.71 -5.78
C GLN A 70 11.42 -12.61 -7.01
N ARG A 71 12.66 -13.01 -7.32
CA ARG A 71 12.97 -13.92 -8.43
C ARG A 71 12.46 -15.34 -8.19
N LEU A 72 12.67 -15.89 -6.98
CA LEU A 72 12.29 -17.26 -6.64
C LEU A 72 10.78 -17.38 -6.34
N GLY A 73 10.20 -16.34 -5.73
CA GLY A 73 8.82 -16.25 -5.25
C GLY A 73 7.76 -16.37 -6.35
N VAL A 74 8.12 -16.04 -7.59
CA VAL A 74 7.22 -16.15 -8.75
C VAL A 74 7.31 -17.50 -9.46
N THR A 75 8.15 -18.42 -8.97
CA THR A 75 8.32 -19.76 -9.54
C THR A 75 7.44 -20.79 -8.82
N PRO A 76 7.18 -21.97 -9.42
CA PRO A 76 6.47 -23.05 -8.74
C PRO A 76 7.14 -23.51 -7.44
N ALA A 77 8.44 -23.29 -7.27
CA ALA A 77 9.16 -23.68 -6.07
C ALA A 77 8.70 -22.90 -4.83
N ALA A 78 8.15 -21.69 -5.00
CA ALA A 78 7.59 -20.88 -3.92
C ALA A 78 6.18 -21.30 -3.49
N ASP A 79 5.62 -22.38 -4.07
CA ASP A 79 4.36 -22.99 -3.61
C ASP A 79 4.61 -23.79 -2.32
N CYS A 80 4.93 -23.05 -1.26
CA CYS A 80 5.29 -23.55 0.05
C CYS A 80 4.91 -22.52 1.11
N TYR A 81 4.83 -22.97 2.36
CA TYR A 81 4.37 -22.14 3.47
C TYR A 81 5.54 -21.66 4.32
N VAL A 82 5.53 -20.36 4.64
CA VAL A 82 6.38 -19.78 5.69
C VAL A 82 5.57 -19.58 6.96
N LYS A 83 6.22 -19.74 8.10
CA LYS A 83 5.60 -19.49 9.40
C LYS A 83 5.62 -17.99 9.67
N ILE A 84 4.44 -17.42 9.91
CA ILE A 84 4.29 -16.08 10.47
C ILE A 84 3.90 -16.18 11.97
N PRO A 85 4.09 -15.12 12.77
CA PRO A 85 3.71 -15.14 14.19
C PRO A 85 2.24 -15.47 14.45
N ARG A 86 1.94 -15.93 15.68
CA ARG A 86 0.65 -16.47 16.13
C ARG A 86 0.20 -17.77 15.41
N VAL A 87 1.16 -18.64 15.05
CA VAL A 87 0.89 -19.98 14.47
C VAL A 87 0.16 -19.91 13.12
N ALA A 88 0.24 -18.79 12.43
CA ALA A 88 -0.29 -18.64 11.08
C ALA A 88 0.78 -18.95 10.03
N TYR A 89 0.33 -19.26 8.81
CA TYR A 89 1.18 -19.64 7.71
C TYR A 89 0.72 -18.94 6.44
N ASP A 90 1.67 -18.33 5.71
CA ASP A 90 1.42 -17.72 4.41
C ASP A 90 2.07 -18.56 3.32
N ASN A 91 1.36 -18.76 2.21
CA ASN A 91 1.93 -19.38 1.02
C ASN A 91 2.67 -18.32 0.20
N LEU A 92 3.97 -18.48 -0.01
CA LEU A 92 4.79 -17.45 -0.68
C LEU A 92 4.36 -17.18 -2.11
N LYS A 93 3.83 -18.17 -2.83
CA LYS A 93 3.31 -18.01 -4.19
C LYS A 93 2.16 -17.02 -4.30
N THR A 94 1.45 -16.76 -3.20
CA THR A 94 0.35 -15.75 -3.17
C THR A 94 0.84 -14.33 -2.87
N ILE A 95 2.10 -14.19 -2.45
CA ILE A 95 2.68 -12.91 -2.04
C ILE A 95 3.37 -12.24 -3.24
N PHE A 96 4.15 -13.02 -3.99
CA PHE A 96 4.96 -12.49 -5.09
C PHE A 96 4.24 -12.61 -6.41
N ARG A 97 4.45 -11.62 -7.27
CA ARG A 97 3.96 -11.60 -8.66
C ARG A 97 5.08 -11.16 -9.60
N PRO A 98 5.08 -11.59 -10.88
CA PRO A 98 6.10 -11.21 -11.84
C PRO A 98 6.23 -9.69 -11.98
N CYS A 99 7.47 -9.20 -12.11
CA CYS A 99 7.72 -7.79 -12.43
C CYS A 99 7.25 -7.46 -13.84
N GLU A 100 6.72 -6.25 -14.01
CA GLU A 100 6.28 -5.73 -15.30
C GLU A 100 7.46 -5.56 -16.27
N ASN A 101 7.24 -5.84 -17.56
CA ASN A 101 8.24 -5.64 -18.62
C ASN A 101 7.61 -4.96 -19.84
N PRO A 102 7.91 -3.68 -20.12
CA PRO A 102 8.80 -2.80 -19.33
C PRO A 102 8.17 -2.42 -17.99
N MET A 103 9.02 -2.13 -17.00
CA MET A 103 8.57 -1.55 -15.74
C MET A 103 7.90 -0.20 -16.00
N PRO A 104 6.82 0.15 -15.27
CA PRO A 104 6.21 1.47 -15.40
C PRO A 104 7.22 2.57 -15.05
N PRO A 105 7.01 3.83 -15.47
CA PRO A 105 7.85 4.93 -15.01
C PRO A 105 7.62 5.18 -13.52
N ARG A 106 8.70 5.32 -12.74
CA ARG A 106 8.62 5.57 -11.28
C ARG A 106 7.90 6.88 -10.95
N TYR A 107 8.18 7.91 -11.74
CA TYR A 107 7.60 9.24 -11.59
C TYR A 107 6.79 9.57 -12.83
N VAL A 108 5.51 9.88 -12.63
CA VAL A 108 4.59 10.17 -13.71
C VAL A 108 3.98 11.54 -13.48
N ASP A 109 4.14 12.44 -14.44
CA ASP A 109 3.46 13.72 -14.42
C ASP A 109 1.94 13.54 -14.51
N LYS A 110 1.21 14.22 -13.63
CA LYS A 110 -0.24 14.15 -13.52
C LYS A 110 -0.85 15.53 -13.36
N GLN A 111 -2.08 15.65 -13.81
CA GLN A 111 -3.01 16.72 -13.47
C GLN A 111 -4.31 16.04 -13.04
N LEU A 112 -4.96 16.56 -11.99
CA LEU A 112 -6.21 16.02 -11.48
C LEU A 112 -7.32 17.00 -11.82
N CYS A 113 -8.20 16.58 -12.72
CA CYS A 113 -9.34 17.37 -13.17
C CYS A 113 -10.65 16.76 -12.68
N THR A 114 -11.60 17.62 -12.35
CA THR A 114 -12.97 17.22 -12.01
C THR A 114 -13.80 17.01 -13.27
N ALA A 115 -14.95 16.34 -13.15
CA ALA A 115 -15.89 16.19 -14.26
C ALA A 115 -16.42 17.54 -14.79
N ASN A 116 -16.40 18.59 -13.97
CA ASN A 116 -16.82 19.94 -14.34
C ASN A 116 -15.67 20.81 -14.89
N HIS A 117 -14.58 20.18 -15.32
CA HIS A 117 -13.40 20.83 -15.92
C HIS A 117 -12.67 21.81 -14.99
N LEU A 118 -12.80 21.64 -13.68
CA LEU A 118 -11.93 22.30 -12.70
C LEU A 118 -10.67 21.45 -12.48
N ILE A 119 -9.59 22.08 -12.00
CA ILE A 119 -8.31 21.43 -11.73
C ILE A 119 -7.93 21.57 -10.26
N LEU A 120 -7.28 20.55 -9.71
CA LEU A 120 -6.63 20.65 -8.40
C LEU A 120 -5.41 21.57 -8.53
N SER A 121 -5.39 22.64 -7.73
CA SER A 121 -4.35 23.65 -7.71
C SER A 121 -3.89 23.93 -6.29
N GLU A 122 -2.59 24.03 -6.08
CA GLU A 122 -1.98 24.42 -4.81
C GLU A 122 -1.78 25.93 -4.72
N TYR A 123 -2.04 26.51 -3.56
CA TYR A 123 -1.66 27.90 -3.30
C TYR A 123 -1.38 28.10 -1.81
N ASN A 124 -0.14 28.50 -1.49
CA ASN A 124 0.30 28.84 -0.15
C ASN A 124 0.06 27.74 0.91
N GLY A 125 0.31 26.47 0.53
CA GLY A 125 0.14 25.30 1.40
C GLY A 125 -1.30 24.76 1.48
N GLN A 126 -2.24 25.38 0.76
CA GLN A 126 -3.63 24.95 0.67
C GLN A 126 -3.96 24.42 -0.73
N LEU A 127 -5.04 23.64 -0.83
CA LEU A 127 -5.48 22.99 -2.06
C LEU A 127 -6.86 23.49 -2.44
N TYR A 128 -7.01 23.80 -3.72
CA TYR A 128 -8.22 24.38 -4.27
C TYR A 128 -8.62 23.64 -5.54
N THR A 129 -9.91 23.68 -5.84
CA THR A 129 -10.44 23.32 -7.16
C THR A 129 -10.70 24.61 -7.91
N ASP A 130 -10.01 24.82 -9.01
CA ASP A 130 -9.99 26.11 -9.70
C ASP A 130 -10.05 25.95 -11.22
N VAL A 131 -10.10 27.04 -11.96
CA VAL A 131 -9.95 27.06 -13.41
C VAL A 131 -8.51 26.79 -13.82
N VAL A 132 -8.33 26.15 -14.97
CA VAL A 132 -7.01 25.82 -15.51
C VAL A 132 -6.24 27.09 -15.89
N ARG A 133 -5.03 27.26 -15.32
CA ARG A 133 -4.08 28.35 -15.62
C ARG A 133 -2.74 27.85 -16.15
N ASN A 134 -2.53 26.53 -16.20
CA ASN A 134 -1.36 25.88 -16.78
C ASN A 134 -0.02 26.30 -16.13
N ASN A 135 -0.02 26.48 -14.82
CA ASN A 135 1.17 26.78 -14.02
C ASN A 135 1.63 25.54 -13.22
N ASP A 136 2.70 25.66 -12.45
CA ASP A 136 3.26 24.53 -11.69
C ASP A 136 2.43 24.15 -10.46
N ASN A 137 1.50 25.01 -10.03
CA ASN A 137 0.57 24.73 -8.93
C ASN A 137 -0.46 23.64 -9.30
N GLU A 138 -0.73 23.49 -10.59
CA GLU A 138 -1.69 22.53 -11.16
C GLU A 138 -1.02 21.25 -11.65
N LYS A 139 0.31 21.15 -11.52
CA LYS A 139 1.10 20.02 -11.99
C LYS A 139 1.54 19.19 -10.80
N LEU A 140 1.32 17.88 -10.93
CA LEU A 140 1.64 16.90 -9.91
C LEU A 140 2.61 15.87 -10.46
N VAL A 141 3.33 15.22 -9.56
CA VAL A 141 4.16 14.05 -9.84
C VAL A 141 3.63 12.91 -8.98
N TYR A 142 3.17 11.85 -9.62
CA TYR A 142 2.79 10.62 -8.94
C TYR A 142 3.99 9.66 -8.89
N ASN A 143 4.34 9.22 -7.69
CA ASN A 143 5.34 8.18 -7.49
C ASN A 143 4.63 6.81 -7.48
N THR A 144 4.88 5.96 -8.48
CA THR A 144 4.21 4.66 -8.59
C THR A 144 4.61 3.67 -7.51
N THR A 145 5.83 3.77 -6.98
CA THR A 145 6.36 2.87 -5.95
C THR A 145 5.78 3.21 -4.60
N TYR A 146 5.97 4.44 -4.13
CA TYR A 146 5.53 4.88 -2.80
C TYR A 146 4.09 5.37 -2.77
N GLN A 147 3.44 5.43 -3.95
CA GLN A 147 2.06 5.84 -4.12
C GLN A 147 1.80 7.28 -3.64
N THR A 148 2.81 8.14 -3.64
CA THR A 148 2.67 9.54 -3.20
C THR A 148 2.35 10.46 -4.39
N ILE A 149 1.65 11.56 -4.10
CA ILE A 149 1.37 12.64 -5.08
C ILE A 149 2.08 13.89 -4.59
N THR A 150 3.06 14.38 -5.34
CA THR A 150 3.83 15.60 -5.03
C THR A 150 3.36 16.74 -5.91
N VAL A 151 3.12 17.93 -5.34
CA VAL A 151 2.82 19.14 -6.12
C VAL A 151 4.13 19.77 -6.61
N LYS A 152 4.21 20.13 -7.90
CA LYS A 152 5.44 20.68 -8.47
C LYS A 152 5.81 22.06 -7.95
N SER A 153 4.84 22.90 -7.61
CA SER A 153 5.06 24.27 -7.13
C SER A 153 5.90 24.36 -5.86
N ASN A 154 5.70 23.42 -4.92
CA ASN A 154 6.32 23.46 -3.59
C ASN A 154 7.07 22.17 -3.20
N GLY A 155 6.99 21.11 -4.02
CA GLY A 155 7.65 19.82 -3.76
C GLY A 155 7.06 19.04 -2.58
N GLN A 156 5.90 19.43 -2.07
CA GLN A 156 5.24 18.79 -0.94
C GLN A 156 4.25 17.70 -1.40
N CYS A 157 3.99 16.74 -0.52
CA CYS A 157 3.08 15.64 -0.78
C CYS A 157 1.66 15.97 -0.33
N LEU A 158 0.70 15.46 -1.10
CA LEU A 158 -0.71 15.48 -0.76
C LEU A 158 -0.98 14.56 0.42
N GLN A 159 -1.56 15.10 1.50
CA GLN A 159 -1.91 14.35 2.71
C GLN A 159 -3.38 14.54 3.07
N ALA A 160 -4.05 13.42 3.38
CA ALA A 160 -5.36 13.44 4.01
C ALA A 160 -5.20 13.86 5.49
N VAL A 161 -5.94 14.89 5.93
CA VAL A 161 -5.88 15.37 7.31
C VAL A 161 -6.97 14.67 8.13
N PRO A 162 -6.62 13.88 9.16
CA PRO A 162 -7.60 13.20 10.01
C PRO A 162 -8.46 14.19 10.78
N ASN A 163 -9.69 13.80 11.09
CA ASN A 163 -10.57 14.60 11.94
C ASN A 163 -9.96 14.81 13.34
N PRO A 164 -10.08 16.03 13.92
CA PRO A 164 -9.44 16.34 15.20
C PRO A 164 -10.10 15.64 16.39
N ASN A 165 -11.44 15.45 16.39
CA ASN A 165 -12.16 14.64 17.37
C ASN A 165 -13.65 14.43 16.99
N PRO A 166 -14.19 13.20 17.06
CA PRO A 166 -13.43 11.95 17.17
C PRO A 166 -12.62 11.72 15.88
N PRO A 167 -11.44 11.05 15.95
CA PRO A 167 -10.53 10.88 14.82
C PRO A 167 -10.99 9.79 13.85
N TYR A 168 -12.28 9.77 13.53
CA TYR A 168 -12.84 8.87 12.53
C TYR A 168 -12.96 9.61 11.21
N GLY A 169 -12.19 9.17 10.23
CA GLY A 169 -12.21 9.73 8.87
C GLY A 169 -11.39 11.01 8.70
N TYR A 170 -11.57 11.61 7.52
CA TYR A 170 -10.80 12.75 7.02
C TYR A 170 -11.78 13.81 6.51
N ASN A 171 -11.50 15.08 6.76
CA ASN A 171 -12.33 16.20 6.29
C ASN A 171 -11.54 17.29 5.56
N ALA A 172 -10.22 17.17 5.49
CA ALA A 172 -9.37 18.17 4.90
C ALA A 172 -8.20 17.53 4.17
N MET A 173 -7.62 18.30 3.25
CA MET A 173 -6.45 17.96 2.47
C MET A 173 -5.40 19.05 2.66
N ALA A 174 -4.14 18.65 2.74
CA ALA A 174 -3.02 19.57 2.87
C ALA A 174 -1.84 19.14 2.00
N THR A 175 -0.97 20.10 1.68
CA THR A 175 0.38 19.79 1.20
C THR A 175 1.37 19.89 2.36
N VAL A 176 2.12 18.83 2.59
CA VAL A 176 3.07 18.72 3.71
C VAL A 176 4.37 18.05 3.24
N PRO A 177 5.47 18.12 4.02
CA PRO A 177 6.68 17.37 3.68
C PRO A 177 6.38 15.90 3.41
N CYS A 178 6.97 15.37 2.33
CA CYS A 178 6.76 13.99 1.92
C CYS A 178 7.33 13.01 2.95
N ASP A 179 6.49 12.12 3.47
CA ASP A 179 6.89 11.00 4.30
C ASP A 179 6.23 9.71 3.76
N ILE A 180 7.04 8.88 3.11
CA ILE A 180 6.61 7.61 2.50
C ILE A 180 6.11 6.59 3.53
N LYS A 181 6.33 6.83 4.83
CA LYS A 181 5.85 5.95 5.89
C LYS A 181 4.41 6.28 6.30
N LEU A 182 3.93 7.48 6.01
CA LEU A 182 2.59 7.93 6.39
C LEU A 182 1.55 7.36 5.42
N PRO A 183 0.60 6.52 5.89
CA PRO A 183 -0.45 5.99 5.02
C PRO A 183 -1.36 7.09 4.46
N ASP A 184 -1.52 8.20 5.19
CA ASP A 184 -2.32 9.36 4.79
C ASP A 184 -1.76 10.13 3.58
N GLN A 185 -0.53 9.81 3.17
CA GLN A 185 0.11 10.36 1.96
C GLN A 185 0.11 9.37 0.78
N LYS A 186 -0.51 8.20 0.93
CA LYS A 186 -0.51 7.15 -0.10
C LYS A 186 -1.84 7.10 -0.85
N TRP A 187 -1.75 7.15 -2.16
CA TRP A 187 -2.86 7.32 -3.09
C TRP A 187 -2.81 6.29 -4.22
N THR A 188 -3.96 5.78 -4.61
CA THR A 188 -4.15 4.98 -5.81
C THR A 188 -4.94 5.80 -6.82
N LEU A 189 -4.39 5.92 -8.03
CA LEU A 189 -5.05 6.55 -9.17
C LEU A 189 -5.69 5.44 -10.02
N SER A 190 -7.00 5.21 -9.86
CA SER A 190 -7.72 4.18 -10.62
C SER A 190 -9.19 4.56 -10.82
N ASN A 191 -9.81 4.06 -11.90
CA ASN A 191 -11.24 4.26 -12.18
C ASN A 191 -11.68 5.73 -12.14
N ASN A 192 -10.85 6.64 -12.67
CA ASN A 192 -11.06 8.10 -12.64
C ASN A 192 -11.24 8.68 -11.23
N ARG A 193 -10.61 8.06 -10.23
CA ARG A 193 -10.65 8.47 -8.82
C ARG A 193 -9.25 8.51 -8.24
N VAL A 194 -9.09 9.38 -7.25
CA VAL A 194 -7.93 9.41 -6.36
C VAL A 194 -8.40 8.87 -5.02
N GLN A 195 -7.89 7.71 -4.66
CA GLN A 195 -8.32 6.97 -3.47
C GLN A 195 -7.14 6.74 -2.56
N MET A 196 -7.34 6.69 -1.24
CA MET A 196 -6.28 6.28 -0.33
C MET A 196 -5.83 4.83 -0.64
N ALA A 197 -4.52 4.60 -0.64
CA ALA A 197 -3.96 3.30 -1.04
C ALA A 197 -4.14 2.21 0.02
N GLU A 198 -4.27 2.61 1.29
CA GLU A 198 -4.46 1.65 2.39
C GLU A 198 -5.89 1.10 2.37
N LYS A 199 -6.02 -0.22 2.20
CA LYS A 199 -7.33 -0.90 2.04
C LYS A 199 -8.28 -0.71 3.22
N ALA A 200 -7.75 -0.50 4.43
CA ALA A 200 -8.58 -0.22 5.60
C ALA A 200 -9.33 1.13 5.47
N THR A 201 -8.81 2.03 4.63
CA THR A 201 -9.31 3.38 4.43
C THR A 201 -9.84 3.54 3.01
N ASN A 202 -11.13 3.30 2.80
CA ASN A 202 -11.77 3.39 1.48
C ASN A 202 -12.11 4.83 1.04
N ALA A 203 -11.36 5.83 1.52
CA ALA A 203 -11.67 7.25 1.29
C ALA A 203 -11.18 7.72 -0.09
N CYS A 204 -11.99 8.53 -0.76
CA CYS A 204 -11.67 9.16 -2.04
C CYS A 204 -11.52 10.67 -1.86
N LEU A 205 -10.68 11.30 -2.69
CA LEU A 205 -10.71 12.74 -2.82
C LEU A 205 -12.06 13.18 -3.40
N GLN A 206 -12.68 14.12 -2.73
CA GLN A 206 -13.90 14.77 -3.15
C GLN A 206 -13.68 16.28 -3.11
N THR A 207 -14.23 16.97 -4.09
CA THR A 207 -14.29 18.42 -4.10
C THR A 207 -15.43 18.87 -3.19
N ASP A 208 -15.20 19.89 -2.37
CA ASP A 208 -16.26 20.49 -1.58
C ASP A 208 -17.33 21.07 -2.53
N PRO A 209 -18.58 20.56 -2.52
CA PRO A 209 -19.64 21.19 -3.29
C PRO A 209 -19.97 22.52 -2.62
N PHE A 210 -19.64 23.61 -3.31
CA PHE A 210 -19.98 24.99 -2.91
C PHE A 210 -21.40 25.13 -2.34
#